data_AF-A0A931WE24-F1
#
_entry.id   AF-A0A931WE24-F1
#
_cell.length_a   1.000
_cell.length_b   1.000
_cell.length_c   1.000
_cell.angle_alpha   90.00
_cell.angle_beta   90.00
_cell.angle_gamma   90.00
#
_symmetry.space_group_name_H-M   'P 1'
#
loop_
_entity.id
_entity.type
_entity.pdbx_description
1 polymer ?
#
loop_
_entity_poly.entity_id
_entity_poly.type
_entity_poly.pdbx_seq_one_letter_code
_entity_poly.pdbx_strand_id
1 'polypeptide(L)' 'MNKTPNGLDDRVYEAIMRNIPHHGSVAYDELVAKTAASLGNSHPEEKIRETIERLLDRFILLEDGKGNIILNE' A
#
# COMPACT_ATOMS: atom_id res chain seq x y z
N MET A 1 2.07 -16.89 12.07
CA MET A 1 2.05 -15.68 11.21
C MET A 1 0.76 -14.97 11.50
N ASN A 2 0.81 -13.72 11.98
CA ASN A 2 -0.40 -12.91 12.14
C ASN A 2 -0.88 -12.54 10.73
N LYS A 3 -2.19 -12.69 10.49
CA LYS A 3 -2.86 -12.12 9.33
C LYS A 3 -3.75 -11.01 9.85
N THR A 4 -3.75 -9.87 9.18
CA THR A 4 -4.72 -8.80 9.44
C THR A 4 -6.15 -9.38 9.37
N PRO A 5 -7.14 -8.75 10.01
CA PRO A 5 -8.56 -9.11 9.82
C PRO A 5 -9.00 -9.06 8.34
N ASN A 6 -8.19 -8.45 7.48
CA ASN A 6 -8.40 -8.35 6.04
C ASN A 6 -7.74 -9.47 5.21
N GLY A 7 -6.99 -10.40 5.82
CA GLY A 7 -6.28 -11.48 5.13
C GLY A 7 -5.02 -11.03 4.39
N LEU A 8 -4.59 -9.78 4.62
CA LEU A 8 -3.37 -9.17 4.09
C LEU A 8 -2.20 -9.43 5.04
N ASP A 9 -0.99 -9.42 4.49
CA ASP A 9 0.24 -9.47 5.27
C ASP A 9 0.36 -8.18 6.10
N ASP A 10 0.29 -8.30 7.43
CA ASP A 10 0.33 -7.15 8.35
C ASP A 10 1.52 -6.23 8.06
N ARG A 11 2.70 -6.80 7.76
CA ARG A 11 3.90 -5.99 7.55
C ARG A 11 3.82 -5.16 6.28
N VAL A 12 3.29 -5.74 5.20
CA VAL A 12 3.11 -5.03 3.93
C VAL A 12 2.06 -3.94 4.09
N TYR A 13 0.95 -4.26 4.74
CA TYR A 13 -0.11 -3.29 5.04
C TYR A 13 0.41 -2.10 5.85
N GLU A 14 1.09 -2.35 6.98
CA GLU A 14 1.65 -1.29 7.82
C GLU A 14 2.68 -0.46 7.07
N ALA A 15 3.52 -1.10 6.24
CA ALA A 15 4.50 -0.39 5.43
C ALA A 15 3.82 0.51 4.38
N ILE A 16 2.75 0.06 3.72
CA ILE A 16 1.98 0.88 2.78
C ILE A 16 1.38 2.08 3.51
N MET A 17 0.66 1.84 4.61
CA MET A 17 0.00 2.89 5.40
C MET A 17 1.00 3.94 5.90
N ARG A 18 2.20 3.52 6.29
CA ARG A 18 3.26 4.43 6.74
C ARG A 18 3.87 5.27 5.62
N ASN A 19 3.84 4.78 4.38
CA ASN A 19 4.42 5.45 3.21
C ASN A 19 3.41 6.34 2.46
N ILE A 20 2.12 6.23 2.77
CA ILE A 20 1.09 7.14 2.26
C ILE A 20 1.08 8.40 3.12
N PRO A 21 1.19 9.60 2.53
CA PRO A 21 1.12 10.85 3.30
C PRO A 21 -0.28 11.02 3.90
N HIS A 22 -0.36 11.33 5.20
CA HIS A 22 -1.63 11.66 5.87
C HIS A 22 -2.36 12.87 5.25
N HIS A 23 -1.60 13.77 4.60
CA HIS A 23 -2.14 14.88 3.83
C HIS A 23 -1.53 14.85 2.42
N GLY A 24 -2.34 14.47 1.44
CA GLY A 24 -1.95 14.48 0.02
C GLY A 24 -2.09 13.13 -0.65
N SER A 25 -1.53 13.02 -1.85
CA SER A 25 -1.54 11.82 -2.68
C SER A 25 -0.12 11.41 -3.02
N VAL A 26 0.12 10.11 -3.20
CA VAL A 26 1.41 9.56 -3.60
C VAL A 26 1.27 8.79 -4.91
N ALA A 27 2.19 8.95 -5.85
CA ALA A 27 2.15 8.18 -7.10
C ALA A 27 2.22 6.66 -6.79
N TYR A 28 1.45 5.85 -7.52
CA TYR A 28 1.40 4.40 -7.29
C TYR A 28 2.79 3.75 -7.31
N ASP A 29 3.60 4.03 -8.35
CA ASP A 29 4.97 3.52 -8.45
C ASP A 29 5.87 3.99 -7.30
N GLU A 30 5.69 5.24 -6.85
CA GLU A 30 6.44 5.77 -5.71
C GLU A 30 6.08 5.06 -4.41
N LEU A 31 4.79 4.79 -4.20
CA LEU A 31 4.30 4.04 -3.05
C LEU A 31 4.86 2.61 -3.03
N VAL A 32 4.87 1.93 -4.18
CA VAL A 32 5.45 0.58 -4.32
C VAL A 32 6.94 0.61 -3.99
N ALA A 33 7.70 1.54 -4.58
CA ALA A 33 9.13 1.66 -4.36
C ALA A 33 9.48 1.98 -2.89
N LYS A 34 8.76 2.92 -2.26
CA LYS A 34 8.95 3.28 -0.84
C LYS A 34 8.60 2.12 0.10
N THR A 35 7.54 1.39 -0.22
CA THR A 35 7.13 0.21 0.55
C THR A 35 8.16 -0.91 0.41
N ALA A 36 8.64 -1.18 -0.81
CA ALA A 36 9.69 -2.16 -1.06
C ALA A 36 10.98 -1.81 -0.32
N ALA A 37 11.39 -0.54 -0.34
CA ALA A 37 12.54 -0.06 0.42
C ALA A 37 12.36 -0.24 1.94
N SER A 38 11.14 -0.04 2.46
CA SER A 38 10.82 -0.23 3.88
C SER A 38 10.84 -1.69 4.32
N LEU A 39 10.42 -2.61 3.44
CA LEU A 39 10.38 -4.05 3.70
C LEU A 39 11.71 -4.76 3.40
N GLY A 40 12.59 -4.11 2.63
CA GLY A 40 13.81 -4.70 2.09
C GLY A 40 13.52 -5.88 1.15
N ASN A 41 14.54 -6.71 0.90
CA ASN A 41 14.43 -7.94 0.08
C ASN A 41 13.52 -9.04 0.67
N SER A 42 12.78 -8.75 1.75
CA SER A 42 11.92 -9.72 2.42
C SER A 42 10.60 -9.97 1.68
N HIS A 43 10.19 -9.05 0.79
CA HIS A 43 8.91 -9.14 0.08
C HIS A 43 9.08 -8.78 -1.41
N PRO A 44 8.57 -9.60 -2.33
CA PRO A 44 8.54 -9.26 -3.75
C PRO A 44 7.59 -8.07 -3.98
N GLU A 45 7.96 -7.17 -4.89
CA GLU A 45 7.11 -6.04 -5.31
C GLU A 45 5.71 -6.46 -5.75
N GLU A 46 5.58 -7.65 -6.35
CA GLU A 46 4.29 -8.23 -6.76
C GLU A 46 3.31 -8.29 -5.58
N LYS A 47 3.75 -8.75 -4.41
CA LYS A 47 2.88 -8.81 -3.21
C LYS A 47 2.48 -7.42 -2.70
N ILE A 48 3.36 -6.43 -2.88
CA ILE A 48 3.07 -5.04 -2.50
C ILE A 48 1.95 -4.51 -3.40
N ARG A 49 2.08 -4.70 -4.71
CA ARG A 49 1.08 -4.31 -5.72
C ARG A 49 -0.26 -4.99 -5.45
N GLU A 50 -0.28 -6.31 -5.27
CA GLU A 50 -1.49 -7.05 -4.91
C GLU A 50 -2.15 -6.51 -3.63
N THR A 51 -1.34 -6.11 -2.64
CA THR A 51 -1.86 -5.54 -1.40
C THR A 51 -2.48 -4.17 -1.65
N ILE A 52 -1.84 -3.30 -2.43
CA ILE A 52 -2.39 -1.98 -2.78
C ILE A 52 -3.70 -2.15 -3.57
N GLU A 53 -3.75 -3.04 -4.55
CA GLU A 53 -4.97 -3.32 -5.33
C GLU A 53 -6.12 -3.79 -4.43
N ARG A 54 -5.84 -4.66 -3.45
CA ARG A 54 -6.86 -5.08 -2.47
C ARG A 54 -7.32 -3.95 -1.56
N LEU A 55 -6.46 -2.98 -1.27
CA LEU A 55 -6.83 -1.80 -0.49
C LEU A 55 -7.68 -0.82 -1.31
N LEU A 56 -7.43 -0.70 -2.62
CA LEU A 56 -8.27 0.03 -3.55
C LEU A 56 -9.65 -0.61 -3.71
N ASP A 57 -9.71 -1.94 -3.90
CA ASP A 57 -10.95 -2.71 -4.02
C ASP A 57 -11.86 -2.56 -2.79
N ARG A 58 -11.25 -2.45 -1.60
CA ARG A 58 -11.94 -2.25 -0.33
C ARG A 58 -12.24 -0.79 0.00
N PHE A 59 -11.96 0.14 -0.91
CA PHE A 59 -12.13 1.58 -0.69
C PHE A 59 -11.37 2.10 0.55
N ILE A 60 -10.29 1.42 0.97
CA ILE A 60 -9.37 1.94 2.01
C ILE A 60 -8.44 2.97 1.38
N LEU A 61 -8.03 2.70 0.14
CA LEU A 61 -7.30 3.63 -0.71
C LEU A 61 -8.17 4.06 -1.87
N LEU A 62 -7.92 5.26 -2.39
CA LEU A 62 -8.53 5.78 -3.60
C LEU A 62 -7.46 6.19 -4.60
N GLU A 63 -7.74 6.02 -5.89
CA GLU A 63 -6.91 6.57 -6.96
C GLU A 63 -7.52 7.86 -7.50
N ASP A 64 -6.73 8.95 -7.64
CA ASP A 64 -7.22 10.26 -8.16
C ASP A 64 -7.40 10.28 -9.69
N GLY A 65 -7.20 9.15 -10.38
CA GLY A 65 -7.30 9.05 -11.84
C GLY A 65 -6.11 9.61 -12.61
N LYS A 66 -5.12 10.19 -11.92
CA LYS A 66 -3.78 10.52 -12.47
C LYS A 66 -2.71 9.49 -12.05
N GLY A 67 -3.14 8.34 -11.51
CA GLY A 67 -2.24 7.31 -10.97
C GLY A 67 -1.69 7.62 -9.57
N ASN A 68 -2.31 8.54 -8.83
CA ASN A 68 -1.95 8.82 -7.44
C ASN A 68 -2.91 8.13 -6.47
N ILE A 69 -2.37 7.61 -5.38
CA ILE A 69 -3.05 6.90 -4.30
C ILE A 69 -3.24 7.83 -3.10
N ILE A 70 -4.43 7.78 -2.52
CA ILE A 70 -4.87 8.60 -1.39
C ILE A 70 -5.49 7.68 -0.34
N LEU A 71 -5.32 8.01 0.93
CA LEU A 71 -6.03 7.34 2.02
C LEU A 71 -7.50 7.82 2.06
N ASN A 72 -8.44 6.89 2.13
CA ASN A 72 -9.85 7.18 2.35
C ASN A 72 -10.13 7.14 3.87
N GLU A 73 -9.92 8.27 4.54
CA GLU A 73 -10.37 8.48 5.94
C GLU A 73 -11.81 9.00 6.01
#